data_AF-A0A7G1KEK1-F1
#
_entry.id   AF-A0A7G1KEK1-F1
#
_cell.length_a   1.000
_cell.length_b   1.000
_cell.length_c   1.000
_cell.angle_alpha   90.00
_cell.angle_beta   90.00
_cell.angle_gamma   90.00
#
_symmetry.space_group_name_H-M   'P 1'
#
loop_
_entity.id
_entity.type
_entity.pdbx_description
1 polymer ?
#
loop_
_entity_poly.entity_id
_entity_poly.type
_entity_poly.pdbx_seq_one_letter_code
_entity_poly.pdbx_strand_id
1 'polypeptide(L)'
;MTTTPPVTTTPPVTTVPPVTTPSFPKPDEPEDPYGPDGFDRSGFDRWGFDRWGYDRWGYDRWGYDRWGYDRWGYDRQGYNAEGYTSQGCARSGADRPDADRLACELRRARPSTGSAGS
;
A
#
# COMPACT_ATOMS: atom_id res chain seq x y z
N MET A 1 16.55 46.53 -80.96
CA MET A 1 15.57 46.23 -79.90
C MET A 1 16.32 45.44 -78.84
N THR A 2 16.60 46.04 -77.69
CA THR A 2 17.46 45.43 -76.66
C THR A 2 16.59 45.20 -75.42
N THR A 3 16.25 43.94 -75.18
CA THR A 3 15.38 43.54 -74.06
C THR A 3 16.26 43.15 -72.88
N THR A 4 16.19 43.91 -71.79
CA THR A 4 16.84 43.56 -70.51
C THR A 4 16.11 42.40 -69.83
N PRO A 5 16.82 41.47 -69.16
CA PRO A 5 16.17 40.38 -68.41
C PRO A 5 15.51 40.89 -67.13
N PRO A 6 14.46 40.21 -66.61
CA PRO A 6 13.78 40.61 -65.38
C PRO A 6 14.66 40.33 -64.17
N VAL A 7 14.77 41.32 -63.27
CA VAL A 7 15.44 41.18 -61.98
C VAL A 7 14.49 40.41 -61.05
N THR A 8 14.90 39.22 -60.61
CA THR A 8 14.17 38.44 -59.60
C THR A 8 14.62 38.86 -58.22
N THR A 9 13.82 39.68 -57.54
CA THR A 9 14.04 40.05 -56.15
C THR A 9 13.43 38.98 -55.25
N THR A 10 14.24 38.13 -54.62
CA THR A 10 13.80 37.24 -53.54
C THR A 10 13.36 38.07 -52.33
N PRO A 11 12.20 37.78 -51.70
CA PRO A 11 11.80 38.49 -50.49
C PRO A 11 12.77 38.15 -49.34
N PRO A 12 13.00 39.08 -48.40
CA PRO A 12 13.86 38.81 -47.25
C PRO A 12 13.24 37.72 -46.38
N VAL A 13 14.04 36.70 -46.03
CA VAL A 13 13.66 35.68 -45.06
C VAL A 13 13.63 36.35 -43.69
N THR A 14 12.43 36.66 -43.20
CA THR A 14 12.23 37.13 -41.84
C THR A 14 12.37 35.94 -40.89
N THR A 15 13.59 35.72 -40.38
CA THR A 15 13.80 34.85 -39.22
C THR A 15 13.13 35.50 -38.01
N VAL A 16 11.94 35.01 -37.66
CA VAL A 16 11.33 35.26 -36.35
C VAL A 16 12.26 34.69 -35.27
N PRO A 17 12.66 35.48 -34.26
CA PRO A 17 13.43 34.95 -33.14
C PRO A 17 12.61 33.86 -32.44
N PRO A 18 13.24 32.80 -31.90
CA PRO A 18 12.51 31.81 -31.13
C PRO A 18 11.84 32.53 -29.96
N VAL A 19 10.51 32.38 -29.87
CA VAL A 19 9.74 32.86 -28.73
C VAL A 19 10.24 32.07 -27.52
N THR A 20 11.11 32.67 -26.72
CA THR A 20 11.39 32.21 -25.36
C THR A 20 10.13 32.47 -24.57
N THR A 21 9.20 31.51 -24.59
CA THR A 21 8.12 31.46 -23.62
C THR A 21 8.77 31.54 -22.24
N PRO A 22 8.52 32.59 -21.44
CA PRO A 22 8.94 32.57 -20.05
C PRO A 22 8.26 31.36 -19.42
N SER A 23 9.06 30.41 -18.97
CA SER A 23 8.57 29.28 -18.19
C SER A 23 8.12 29.86 -16.86
N PHE A 24 6.87 30.34 -16.81
CA PHE A 24 6.21 30.70 -15.56
C PHE A 24 6.43 29.52 -14.60
N PRO A 25 7.01 29.72 -13.39
CA PRO A 25 6.99 28.66 -12.40
C PRO A 25 5.51 28.30 -12.22
N LYS A 26 5.17 27.03 -12.45
CA LYS A 26 3.80 26.56 -12.22
C LYS A 26 3.42 27.01 -10.80
N PRO A 27 2.27 27.68 -10.62
CA PRO A 27 1.79 28.03 -9.29
C PRO A 27 1.79 26.73 -8.49
N ASP A 28 2.40 26.77 -7.30
CA ASP A 28 2.67 25.65 -6.40
C ASP A 28 1.58 24.57 -6.55
N GLU A 29 1.79 23.64 -7.49
CA GLU A 29 0.90 22.49 -7.62
C GLU A 29 0.96 21.85 -6.23
N PRO A 30 -0.18 21.57 -5.58
CA PRO A 30 -0.15 20.95 -4.27
C PRO A 30 0.71 19.72 -4.42
N GLU A 31 1.91 19.76 -3.84
CA GLU A 31 2.83 18.62 -3.85
C GLU A 31 1.97 17.47 -3.37
N ASP A 32 1.76 16.47 -4.22
CA ASP A 32 1.05 15.27 -3.80
C ASP A 32 1.76 14.84 -2.51
N PRO A 33 1.06 14.80 -1.36
CA PRO A 33 1.71 14.51 -0.09
C PRO A 33 2.40 13.14 -0.11
N TYR A 34 2.08 12.33 -1.11
CA TYR A 34 2.73 11.09 -1.48
C TYR A 34 3.72 11.31 -2.64
N GLY A 35 4.95 10.84 -2.47
CA GLY A 35 5.98 10.88 -3.51
C GLY A 35 5.65 10.04 -4.75
N PRO A 36 6.51 10.04 -5.77
CA PRO A 36 6.30 9.23 -6.99
C PRO A 36 6.24 7.72 -6.72
N ASP A 37 6.74 7.28 -5.57
CA ASP A 37 6.64 5.92 -5.05
C ASP A 37 5.32 5.63 -4.33
N GLY A 38 4.45 6.62 -4.15
CA GLY A 38 3.13 6.49 -3.54
C GLY A 38 3.13 6.53 -2.01
N PHE A 39 4.25 6.87 -1.37
CA PHE A 39 4.41 6.95 0.08
C PHE A 39 4.61 8.41 0.54
N ASP A 40 4.07 8.74 1.72
CA ASP A 40 4.25 10.03 2.37
C ASP A 40 5.69 10.20 2.91
N ARG A 41 6.02 11.39 3.43
CA ARG A 41 7.32 11.66 4.07
C ARG A 41 7.60 10.76 5.28
N SER A 42 6.58 10.15 5.87
CA SER A 42 6.70 9.19 6.96
C SER A 42 6.86 7.74 6.47
N GLY A 43 6.81 7.49 5.15
CA GLY A 43 6.95 6.17 4.54
C GLY A 43 5.65 5.36 4.46
N PHE A 44 4.48 5.98 4.60
CA PHE A 44 3.16 5.33 4.54
C PHE A 44 2.39 5.68 3.26
N ASP A 45 1.70 4.70 2.70
CA ASP A 45 0.86 4.88 1.53
C ASP A 45 -0.43 5.66 1.85
N ARG A 46 -1.26 5.89 0.83
CA ARG A 46 -2.55 6.58 0.96
C ARG A 46 -3.53 5.90 1.91
N TRP A 47 -3.31 4.63 2.20
CA TRP A 47 -4.11 3.80 3.10
C TRP A 47 -3.50 3.75 4.51
N GLY A 48 -2.35 4.38 4.73
CA GLY A 48 -1.65 4.43 6.01
C GLY A 48 -0.77 3.23 6.29
N PHE A 49 -0.37 2.46 5.28
CA PHE A 49 0.51 1.29 5.40
C PHE A 49 1.90 1.57 4.85
N ASP A 50 2.93 1.07 5.52
CA ASP A 50 4.31 1.16 5.09
C ASP A 50 4.59 0.27 3.87
N ARG A 51 5.83 0.31 3.37
CA ARG A 51 6.28 -0.53 2.24
C ARG A 51 6.16 -2.04 2.49
N TRP A 52 6.07 -2.44 3.77
CA TRP A 52 5.91 -3.82 4.19
C TRP A 52 4.44 -4.19 4.41
N GLY A 53 3.52 -3.24 4.24
CA GLY A 53 2.09 -3.43 4.39
C GLY A 53 1.56 -3.32 5.83
N TYR A 54 2.32 -2.67 6.73
CA TYR A 54 1.94 -2.48 8.13
C TYR A 54 1.60 -1.02 8.42
N ASP A 55 0.58 -0.80 9.23
CA ASP A 55 0.14 0.52 9.66
C ASP A 55 1.16 1.17 10.63
N ARG A 56 0.88 2.42 11.03
CA ARG A 56 1.70 3.16 12.01
C ARG A 56 1.86 2.45 13.36
N TRP A 57 0.99 1.49 13.65
CA TRP A 57 1.00 0.68 14.87
C TRP A 57 1.68 -0.68 14.68
N GLY A 58 2.15 -0.99 13.47
CA GLY A 58 2.82 -2.23 13.13
C GLY A 58 1.89 -3.39 12.77
N TYR A 59 0.62 -3.13 12.42
CA TYR A 59 -0.37 -4.14 12.05
C TYR A 59 -0.70 -4.10 10.56
N ASP A 60 -0.84 -5.27 9.96
CA ASP A 60 -1.21 -5.42 8.56
C ASP A 60 -2.67 -4.99 8.29
N ARG A 61 -3.08 -5.05 7.02
CA ARG A 61 -4.47 -4.76 6.61
C ARG A 61 -5.53 -5.64 7.28
N TRP A 62 -5.11 -6.78 7.84
CA TRP A 62 -5.97 -7.72 8.55
C TRP A 62 -5.93 -7.51 10.07
N GLY A 63 -5.15 -6.55 10.56
CA GLY A 63 -5.00 -6.24 11.97
C GLY A 63 -4.00 -7.13 12.71
N TYR A 64 -3.10 -7.81 12.01
CA TYR A 64 -2.06 -8.67 12.60
C TYR A 64 -0.68 -8.06 12.49
N ASP A 65 0.13 -8.17 13.53
CA ASP A 65 1.50 -7.70 13.56
C ASP A 65 2.43 -8.56 12.70
N ARG A 66 3.72 -8.20 12.67
CA ARG A 66 4.75 -8.95 11.94
C ARG A 66 4.94 -10.40 12.40
N TRP A 67 4.48 -10.72 13.60
CA TRP A 67 4.53 -12.06 14.19
C TRP A 67 3.23 -12.84 13.93
N GLY A 68 2.22 -12.21 13.31
CA GLY A 68 0.94 -12.80 12.99
C GLY A 68 -0.08 -12.75 14.13
N TYR A 69 0.11 -11.88 15.13
CA TYR A 69 -0.79 -11.68 16.26
C TYR A 69 -1.57 -10.37 16.14
N ASP A 70 -2.85 -10.41 16.50
CA ASP A 70 -3.71 -9.24 16.54
C ASP A 70 -3.33 -8.29 17.69
N ARG A 71 -4.06 -7.17 17.80
CA ARG A 71 -3.90 -6.19 18.88
C ARG A 71 -4.13 -6.75 20.28
N TRP A 72 -4.76 -7.92 20.38
CA TRP A 72 -5.04 -8.63 21.63
C TRP A 72 -4.02 -9.75 21.91
N GLY A 73 -3.04 -9.93 21.03
CA GLY A 73 -2.00 -10.95 21.14
C GLY A 73 -2.45 -12.34 20.71
N TYR A 74 -3.51 -12.46 19.89
CA TYR A 74 -4.00 -13.73 19.35
C TYR A 74 -3.72 -13.83 17.85
N ASP A 75 -3.32 -15.01 17.40
CA ASP A 75 -3.07 -15.27 16.00
C ASP A 75 -4.36 -15.37 15.18
N ARG A 76 -4.22 -15.58 13.87
CA ARG A 76 -5.35 -15.77 12.94
C ARG A 76 -6.28 -16.93 13.31
N GLN A 77 -5.80 -17.85 14.13
CA GLN A 77 -6.53 -19.00 14.62
C GLN A 77 -7.04 -18.76 16.04
N GLY A 78 -6.94 -17.55 16.59
CA GLY A 78 -7.41 -17.16 17.92
C GLY A 78 -6.59 -17.72 19.08
N TYR A 79 -5.32 -18.08 18.87
CA TYR A 79 -4.42 -18.55 19.93
C TYR A 79 -3.35 -17.51 20.24
N ASN A 80 -3.07 -17.32 21.52
CA ASN A 80 -1.99 -16.44 21.95
C ASN A 80 -0.61 -17.07 21.69
N ALA A 81 0.45 -16.34 22.02
CA ALA A 81 1.83 -16.83 21.91
C ALA A 81 2.11 -18.13 22.69
N GLU A 82 1.35 -18.39 23.76
CA GLU A 82 1.43 -19.61 24.56
C GLU A 82 0.61 -20.78 23.98
N GLY A 83 -0.16 -20.55 22.90
CA GLY A 83 -1.01 -21.55 22.28
C GLY A 83 -2.38 -21.73 22.93
N TYR A 84 -2.88 -20.74 23.68
CA TYR A 84 -4.18 -20.74 24.33
C TYR A 84 -5.13 -19.71 23.71
N THR A 85 -6.42 -20.04 23.63
CA THR A 85 -7.46 -19.05 23.33
C THR A 85 -7.75 -18.18 24.53
N SER A 86 -8.52 -17.10 24.34
CA SER A 86 -9.05 -16.27 25.43
C SER A 86 -9.92 -17.06 26.43
N GLN A 87 -10.42 -18.22 26.02
CA GLN A 87 -11.23 -19.12 26.84
C GLN A 87 -10.40 -20.20 27.53
N GLY A 88 -9.06 -20.15 27.41
CA GLY A 88 -8.16 -21.15 27.99
C GLY A 88 -8.06 -22.44 27.18
N CYS A 89 -8.60 -22.49 25.96
CA CYS A 89 -8.49 -23.68 25.12
C CYS A 89 -7.09 -23.78 24.50
N ALA A 90 -6.38 -24.87 24.75
CA ALA A 90 -5.05 -25.10 24.23
C ALA A 90 -5.08 -25.70 22.83
N ARG A 91 -4.20 -25.21 21.95
CA ARG A 91 -3.93 -25.82 20.64
C ARG A 91 -3.44 -27.27 20.79
N SER A 92 -2.67 -27.57 21.84
CA SER A 92 -2.12 -28.90 22.14
C SER A 92 -3.13 -29.89 22.69
N GLY A 93 -4.34 -29.44 23.11
CA GLY A 93 -5.29 -30.26 23.84
C GLY A 93 -5.19 -30.15 25.36
N ALA A 94 -4.09 -29.60 25.90
CA ALA A 94 -3.89 -29.40 27.33
C ALA A 94 -4.54 -28.10 27.82
N ASP A 95 -5.87 -28.10 27.86
CA ASP A 95 -6.71 -26.96 28.25
C ASP A 95 -6.39 -26.44 29.66
N ARG A 96 -6.57 -25.12 29.87
CA ARG A 96 -6.47 -24.55 31.20
C ARG A 96 -7.56 -25.13 32.12
N PRO A 97 -7.31 -25.23 33.43
CA PRO A 97 -8.27 -25.82 34.36
C PRO A 97 -9.60 -25.04 34.46
N ASP A 98 -9.57 -23.75 34.16
CA ASP A 98 -10.72 -22.85 34.10
C ASP A 98 -11.40 -22.79 32.72
N ALA A 99 -10.86 -23.51 31.73
CA ALA A 99 -11.44 -23.56 30.39
C ALA A 99 -12.68 -24.45 30.34
N ASP A 100 -13.68 -24.04 29.55
CA ASP A 100 -14.82 -24.89 29.22
C ASP A 100 -14.37 -26.01 28.26
N ARG A 101 -14.16 -27.19 28.84
CA ARG A 101 -13.75 -28.40 28.11
C ARG A 101 -14.64 -28.69 26.90
N LEU A 102 -15.96 -28.54 27.02
CA LEU A 102 -16.88 -28.83 25.93
C LEU A 102 -16.73 -27.77 24.81
N ALA A 103 -16.57 -26.50 25.17
CA ALA A 103 -16.29 -25.45 24.19
C ALA A 103 -14.97 -25.72 23.45
N CYS A 104 -13.93 -26.16 24.16
CA CYS A 104 -12.64 -26.51 23.56
C CYS A 104 -12.73 -27.75 22.66
N GLU A 105 -13.46 -28.78 23.07
CA GLU A 105 -13.74 -29.96 22.25
C GLU A 105 -14.51 -29.60 20.98
N LEU A 106 -15.56 -28.78 21.07
CA LEU A 106 -16.32 -28.30 19.91
C LEU A 106 -15.46 -27.47 18.96
N ARG A 107 -14.57 -26.62 19.49
CA ARG A 107 -13.63 -25.83 18.68
C ARG A 107 -12.69 -26.73 17.88
N ARG A 108 -12.15 -27.79 18.49
CA ARG A 108 -11.26 -28.76 17.82
C ARG A 108 -12.02 -29.68 16.86
N ALA A 109 -13.27 -30.00 17.17
CA ALA A 109 -14.11 -30.86 16.35
C ALA A 109 -14.63 -30.14 15.09
N ARG A 110 -14.63 -28.80 15.05
CA ARG A 110 -14.87 -28.08 13.81
C ARG A 110 -13.77 -28.46 12.82
N PRO A 111 -14.11 -29.11 11.69
CA PRO A 111 -13.11 -29.36 10.67
C PRO A 111 -12.51 -28.01 10.30
N SER A 112 -11.17 -27.94 10.27
CA SER A 112 -10.49 -26.84 9.61
C SER A 112 -11.15 -26.76 8.24
N THR A 113 -11.88 -25.70 7.95
CA THR A 113 -12.35 -25.42 6.59
C THR A 113 -11.10 -25.09 5.79
N GLY A 114 -10.32 -26.13 5.48
CA GLY A 114 -9.38 -26.14 4.40
C GLY A 114 -10.24 -26.03 3.15
N SER A 115 -10.35 -24.82 2.62
CA SER A 115 -10.32 -24.66 1.17
C SER A 115 -8.99 -25.24 0.69
N ALA A 116 -8.94 -26.56 0.59
CA ALA A 116 -8.06 -27.26 -0.33
C ALA A 116 -8.89 -27.52 -1.58
N GLY A 117 -8.55 -26.85 -2.68
CA GLY A 117 -8.97 -27.23 -4.03
C GLY A 117 -10.07 -26.37 -4.66
N SER A 118 -9.66 -25.38 -5.45
CA SER A 118 -9.82 -25.39 -6.92
C SER A 118 -8.83 -24.40 -7.52
#